data_AF-A0A3M1Q3I9-F1
#
_entry.id   AF-A0A3M1Q3I9-F1
#
_cell.length_a   1.000
_cell.length_b   1.000
_cell.length_c   1.000
_cell.angle_alpha   90.00
_cell.angle_beta   90.00
_cell.angle_gamma   90.00
#
_symmetry.space_group_name_H-M   'P 1'
#
loop_
_entity.id
_entity.type
_entity.pdbx_description
1 polymer ?
#
loop_
_entity_poly.entity_id
_entity_poly.type
_entity_poly.pdbx_seq_one_letter_code
_entity_poly.pdbx_strand_id
1 'polypeptide(L)'
;MGMKVMIAGRQHKTRPDRRESMGTASLLAALMLGVAAPVMMTATAHAGATALERRVEVKLAPQPLSSALLALSRQTGLAVVAARELTAHLQAPAIEGRMTPL
;
A
#
# COMPACT_ATOMS: atom_id res chain seq x y z
N MET A 1 -10.01 -73.34 -30.35
CA MET A 1 -9.64 -72.31 -31.35
C MET A 1 -10.75 -71.28 -31.41
N GLY A 2 -10.46 -70.01 -31.17
CA GLY A 2 -11.46 -68.93 -31.20
C GLY A 2 -10.96 -67.69 -30.49
N MET A 3 -10.00 -67.01 -31.10
CA MET A 3 -9.52 -65.68 -30.72
C MET A 3 -10.69 -64.67 -30.60
N LYS A 4 -10.52 -63.65 -29.74
CA LYS A 4 -10.17 -62.26 -30.13
C LYS A 4 -10.92 -61.19 -29.29
N VAL A 5 -10.13 -60.53 -28.44
CA VAL A 5 -9.99 -59.06 -28.28
C VAL A 5 -11.19 -58.21 -27.82
N MET A 6 -11.07 -57.74 -26.57
CA MET A 6 -11.01 -56.33 -26.09
C MET A 6 -11.85 -55.25 -26.80
N ILE A 7 -12.70 -54.54 -26.05
CA ILE A 7 -13.10 -53.14 -26.35
C ILE A 7 -13.25 -52.35 -25.04
N ALA A 8 -12.64 -51.16 -25.02
CA ALA A 8 -12.68 -50.14 -23.99
C ALA A 8 -14.04 -49.43 -23.90
N GLY A 9 -14.36 -48.79 -22.76
CA GLY A 9 -15.59 -48.00 -22.66
C GLY A 9 -15.63 -47.05 -21.48
N ARG A 10 -15.52 -45.76 -21.79
CA ARG A 10 -15.56 -44.57 -20.93
C ARG A 10 -16.89 -44.35 -20.18
N GLN A 11 -16.71 -43.87 -18.95
CA GLN A 11 -17.34 -42.68 -18.34
C GLN A 11 -18.80 -42.73 -17.84
N HIS A 12 -18.96 -41.89 -16.80
CA HIS A 12 -20.09 -41.01 -16.49
C HIS A 12 -21.10 -41.42 -15.39
N LYS A 13 -21.06 -40.60 -14.32
CA LYS A 13 -22.16 -39.70 -13.88
C LYS A 13 -23.03 -40.17 -12.70
N THR A 14 -22.66 -39.64 -11.53
CA THR A 14 -23.49 -38.98 -10.50
C THR A 14 -24.88 -39.56 -10.15
N ARG A 15 -25.12 -39.86 -8.87
CA ARG A 15 -25.81 -38.94 -7.92
C ARG A 15 -25.93 -39.55 -6.51
N PRO A 16 -26.06 -38.71 -5.47
CA PRO A 16 -25.95 -39.07 -4.06
C PRO A 16 -27.30 -39.50 -3.49
N ASP A 17 -27.32 -40.31 -2.43
CA ASP A 17 -28.45 -40.34 -1.51
C ASP A 17 -27.99 -40.37 -0.05
N ARG A 18 -28.67 -39.52 0.69
CA ARG A 18 -28.41 -38.98 2.01
C ARG A 18 -29.06 -39.91 3.03
N ARG A 19 -28.27 -40.56 3.88
CA ARG A 19 -28.78 -41.05 5.17
C ARG A 19 -27.91 -40.58 6.31
N GLU A 20 -28.52 -39.66 7.03
CA GLU A 20 -28.10 -38.96 8.22
C GLU A 20 -27.97 -39.99 9.36
N SER A 21 -26.75 -40.32 9.79
CA SER A 21 -26.54 -40.86 11.13
C SER A 21 -26.21 -39.69 12.06
N MET A 22 -27.26 -39.24 12.72
CA MET A 22 -27.23 -38.47 13.95
C MET A 22 -26.10 -38.92 14.89
N GLY A 23 -25.45 -37.93 15.50
CA GLY A 23 -24.99 -38.08 16.87
C GLY A 23 -23.49 -38.06 17.08
N THR A 24 -23.03 -36.90 17.56
CA THR A 24 -22.11 -36.83 18.71
C THR A 24 -20.72 -37.45 18.56
N ALA A 25 -19.84 -36.73 17.88
CA ALA A 25 -18.41 -36.66 18.20
C ALA A 25 -17.83 -35.44 17.46
N SER A 26 -18.37 -34.24 17.69
CA SER A 26 -18.02 -33.41 18.84
C SER A 26 -16.51 -33.29 19.00
N LEU A 27 -16.04 -32.04 18.83
CA LEU A 27 -14.77 -31.49 19.33
C LEU A 27 -13.52 -31.50 18.45
N LEU A 28 -13.59 -31.77 17.14
CA LEU A 28 -12.43 -31.55 16.24
C LEU A 28 -12.66 -30.56 15.08
N ALA A 29 -13.89 -30.11 14.86
CA ALA A 29 -14.23 -29.16 13.78
C ALA A 29 -14.23 -27.68 14.21
N ALA A 30 -13.84 -27.36 15.45
CA ALA A 30 -13.83 -25.99 15.98
C ALA A 30 -12.44 -25.31 15.95
N LEU A 31 -11.46 -25.87 15.23
CA LEU A 31 -10.11 -25.32 15.11
C LEU A 31 -9.79 -24.82 13.68
N MET A 32 -10.80 -24.35 12.94
CA MET A 32 -10.63 -23.81 11.58
C MET A 32 -11.49 -22.56 11.34
N LEU A 33 -11.60 -21.69 12.33
CA LEU A 33 -12.18 -20.36 12.16
C LEU A 33 -11.32 -19.33 12.91
N GLY A 34 -10.53 -18.58 12.16
CA GLY A 34 -10.07 -17.28 12.64
C GLY A 34 -8.57 -17.01 12.56
N VAL A 35 -7.96 -17.11 11.38
CA VAL A 35 -6.96 -16.12 10.96
C VAL A 35 -7.20 -15.82 9.48
N ALA A 36 -8.24 -15.02 9.20
CA ALA A 36 -8.27 -14.22 7.98
C ALA A 36 -7.18 -13.16 8.14
N ALA A 37 -5.94 -13.49 7.77
CA ALA A 37 -4.86 -12.52 7.71
C ALA A 37 -5.13 -11.58 6.52
N PRO A 38 -5.29 -10.27 6.73
CA PRO A 38 -5.54 -9.34 5.65
C PRO A 38 -4.31 -9.25 4.74
N VAL A 39 -4.52 -9.55 3.46
CA VAL A 39 -3.61 -9.18 2.37
C VAL A 39 -3.65 -7.66 2.25
N MET A 40 -2.61 -6.94 2.68
CA MET A 40 -2.35 -5.57 2.23
C MET A 40 -0.85 -5.29 2.10
N MET A 41 -0.40 -5.40 0.85
CA MET A 41 0.52 -4.49 0.15
C MET A 41 1.60 -3.78 0.98
N THR A 42 2.85 -4.26 0.85
CA THR A 42 4.04 -3.39 1.00
C THR A 42 4.79 -3.33 -0.33
N ALA A 43 4.09 -2.90 -1.38
CA ALA A 43 4.75 -2.30 -2.53
C ALA A 43 4.99 -0.82 -2.20
N THR A 44 5.97 -0.54 -1.33
CA THR A 44 6.56 0.80 -1.27
C THR A 44 7.42 0.95 -2.52
N ALA A 45 6.75 1.13 -3.65
CA ALA A 45 7.36 1.63 -4.85
C ALA A 45 8.14 2.88 -4.47
N HIS A 46 9.41 2.87 -4.81
CA HIS A 46 10.29 4.02 -4.79
C HIS A 46 9.69 5.09 -5.72
N ALA A 47 8.71 5.85 -5.22
CA ALA A 47 8.11 6.99 -5.90
C ALA A 47 9.04 8.22 -5.84
N GLY A 48 10.34 7.99 -5.98
CA GLY A 48 11.37 9.01 -6.07
C GLY A 48 11.71 9.27 -7.52
N ALA A 49 10.75 9.64 -8.37
CA ALA A 49 11.06 10.07 -9.75
C ALA A 49 9.92 10.81 -10.48
N THR A 50 8.85 11.26 -9.81
CA THR A 50 7.80 12.08 -10.44
C THR A 50 7.44 13.28 -9.56
N ALA A 51 8.46 13.98 -9.06
CA ALA A 51 8.30 15.19 -8.25
C ALA A 51 8.87 16.46 -8.92
N LEU A 52 9.06 16.46 -10.25
CA LEU A 52 9.45 17.66 -10.98
C LEU A 52 8.26 18.15 -11.80
N GLU A 53 8.00 19.47 -11.75
CA GLU A 53 7.00 20.24 -12.50
C GLU A 53 5.66 20.54 -11.79
N ARG A 54 5.44 20.16 -10.52
CA ARG A 54 4.26 20.67 -9.80
C ARG A 54 4.54 22.08 -9.28
N ARG A 55 3.96 23.08 -9.94
CA ARG A 55 3.94 24.46 -9.42
C ARG A 55 3.15 24.51 -8.12
N VAL A 56 3.82 24.89 -7.04
CA VAL A 56 3.23 25.09 -5.71
C VAL A 56 3.10 26.58 -5.47
N GLU A 57 1.97 26.99 -4.89
CA GLU A 57 1.80 28.34 -4.39
C GLU A 57 2.51 28.47 -3.05
N VAL A 58 3.50 29.35 -3.00
CA VAL A 58 4.29 29.64 -1.80
C VAL A 58 3.95 31.04 -1.34
N LYS A 59 3.64 31.17 -0.06
CA LYS A 59 3.39 32.45 0.60
C LYS A 59 4.06 32.47 1.96
N LEU A 60 5.09 33.29 2.07
CA LEU A 60 5.91 33.47 3.27
C LEU A 60 5.99 34.96 3.59
N ALA A 61 5.66 35.31 4.83
CA ALA A 61 5.91 36.63 5.36
C ALA A 61 7.39 36.78 5.76
N PRO A 62 7.90 38.00 5.98
CA PRO A 62 9.24 38.20 6.54
C PRO A 62 9.34 37.56 7.92
N GLN A 63 10.29 36.62 8.09
CA GLN A 63 10.42 35.83 9.31
C GLN A 63 11.81 35.18 9.42
N PRO A 64 12.22 34.66 10.60
CA PRO A 64 13.50 33.97 10.75
C PRO A 64 13.64 32.83 9.75
N LEU A 65 14.83 32.70 9.15
CA LEU A 65 15.06 31.76 8.04
C LEU A 65 14.73 30.31 8.41
N SER A 66 15.08 29.88 9.62
CA SER A 66 14.72 28.56 10.14
C SER A 66 13.22 28.29 10.13
N SER A 67 12.41 29.30 10.49
CA SER A 67 10.95 29.23 10.44
C SER A 67 10.44 29.24 9.01
N ALA A 68 11.07 30.02 8.11
CA ALA A 68 10.70 30.07 6.69
C ALA A 68 10.94 28.72 5.99
N LEU A 69 12.06 28.05 6.25
CA LEU A 69 12.33 26.72 5.70
C LEU A 69 11.35 25.66 6.21
N LEU A 70 10.93 25.76 7.47
CA LEU A 70 9.87 24.90 8.03
C LEU A 70 8.49 25.21 7.41
N ALA A 71 8.17 26.46 7.15
CA ALA A 71 6.92 26.82 6.48
C ALA A 71 6.92 26.35 5.02
N LEU A 72 8.06 26.51 4.33
CA LEU A 72 8.26 26.04 2.97
C LEU A 72 8.10 24.52 2.86
N SER A 73 8.69 23.75 3.79
CA SER A 73 8.54 22.29 3.81
C SER A 73 7.09 21.86 3.98
N ARG A 74 6.32 22.56 4.82
CA ARG A 74 4.87 22.32 5.00
C ARG A 74 4.05 22.65 3.76
N GLN A 75 4.36 23.75 3.06
CA GLN A 75 3.62 24.17 1.87
C GLN A 75 3.93 23.29 0.65
N THR A 76 5.19 22.88 0.50
CA THR A 76 5.67 22.14 -0.68
C THR A 76 5.66 20.62 -0.50
N GLY A 77 5.59 20.14 0.75
CA GLY A 77 5.78 18.73 1.08
C GLY A 77 7.23 18.25 0.97
N LEU A 78 8.18 19.15 0.65
CA LEU A 78 9.61 18.80 0.57
C LEU A 78 10.25 18.78 1.96
N ALA A 79 11.07 17.78 2.23
CA ALA A 79 11.92 17.78 3.41
C ALA A 79 13.10 18.73 3.20
N VAL A 80 13.16 19.81 3.98
CA VAL A 80 14.28 20.76 3.97
C VAL A 80 15.14 20.53 5.21
N VAL A 81 16.40 20.16 5.01
CA VAL A 81 17.38 19.94 6.08
C VAL A 81 18.43 21.05 5.98
N ALA A 82 18.60 21.81 7.06
CA ALA A 82 19.60 22.87 7.15
C ALA A 82 20.28 22.83 8.52
N ALA A 83 21.60 23.06 8.54
CA ALA A 83 22.33 23.21 9.79
C ALA A 83 21.87 24.46 10.54
N ARG A 84 21.76 24.38 11.87
CA ARG A 84 21.23 25.46 12.70
C ARG A 84 22.11 26.71 12.58
N GLU A 85 23.42 26.54 12.57
CA GLU A 85 24.41 27.62 12.49
C GLU A 85 24.26 28.46 11.21
N LEU A 86 23.82 27.84 10.10
CA LEU A 86 23.61 28.52 8.83
C LEU A 86 22.32 29.35 8.81
N THR A 87 21.40 29.14 9.75
CA THR A 87 20.07 29.78 9.76
C THR A 87 19.82 30.65 10.99
N ALA A 88 20.63 30.52 12.04
CA ALA A 88 20.37 31.08 13.38
C ALA A 88 20.18 32.60 13.42
N HIS A 89 20.78 33.34 12.49
CA HIS A 89 20.76 34.80 12.47
C HIS A 89 20.31 35.39 11.13
N LEU A 90 19.71 34.57 10.27
CA LEU A 90 19.23 35.01 8.96
C LEU A 90 17.72 35.27 9.00
N GLN A 91 17.31 36.28 8.26
CA GLN A 91 15.91 36.61 8.01
C GLN A 91 15.57 36.24 6.57
N ALA A 92 14.43 35.58 6.38
CA ALA A 92 13.86 35.38 5.07
C ALA A 92 13.01 36.60 4.69
N PRO A 93 13.10 37.09 3.44
CA PRO A 93 12.21 38.12 2.94
C PRO A 93 10.79 37.57 2.72
N ALA A 94 9.86 38.46 2.42
CA ALA A 94 8.56 38.03 1.91
C ALA A 94 8.73 37.32 0.55
N ILE A 95 8.07 36.18 0.39
CA ILE A 95 8.02 35.42 -0.87
C ILE A 95 6.57 35.11 -1.16
N GLU A 96 6.08 35.50 -2.34
CA GLU A 96 4.74 35.18 -2.78
C GLU A 96 4.77 34.83 -4.27
N GLY A 97 4.20 33.68 -4.62
CA GLY A 97 4.03 33.30 -6.01
C GLY A 97 3.95 31.79 -6.22
N ARG A 98 3.71 31.39 -7.48
CA ARG A 98 3.81 29.99 -7.89
C ARG A 98 5.20 29.67 -8.38
N MET A 99 5.81 28.66 -7.79
CA MET A 99 7.14 28.18 -8.16
C MET A 99 7.18 26.66 -8.22
N THR A 100 8.07 26.13 -9.05
CA THR A 100 8.42 24.71 -9.02
C THR A 100 9.51 24.58 -7.97
N PRO A 101 9.28 23.84 -6.87
CA PRO A 101 10.19 23.93 -5.74
C PRO A 101 11.54 23.22 -5.96
N LEU A 102 11.74 22.43 -7.03
CA LEU A 102 13.00 21.90 -7.55
C LEU A 102 12.85 21.53 -9.04
#